data_AF-A0A7X7LMG6-F1
#
_entry.id   AF-A0A7X7LMG6-F1
#
_cell.length_a   1.000
_cell.length_b   1.000
_cell.length_c   1.000
_cell.angle_alpha   90.00
_cell.angle_beta   90.00
_cell.angle_gamma   90.00
#
_symmetry.space_group_name_H-M   'P 1'
#
loop_
_entity.id
_entity.type
_entity.pdbx_description
1 polymer ?
#
loop_
_entity_poly.entity_id
_entity_poly.type
_entity_poly.pdbx_seq_one_letter_code
_entity_poly.pdbx_strand_id
1 'polypeptide(L)'
;MPLDKNLESIYIRAANLIYDLNFRRRISEEEKVFLLNLLERTIYKKDESKQLEILKRWMAGYNNSELDQIIKATLLAADWSEEESAAFNTQVIVDLLEAREDMEDEADKSGGEEFE
;
A
#
# COMPACT_ATOMS: atom_id res chain seq x y z
N MET A 1 10.48 -9.57 22.84
CA MET A 1 9.49 -10.59 23.26
C MET A 1 9.54 -11.69 22.20
N PRO A 2 9.73 -12.98 22.53
CA PRO A 2 9.65 -14.03 21.51
C PRO A 2 8.25 -13.99 20.89
N LEU A 3 8.13 -14.16 19.56
CA LEU A 3 6.80 -14.22 18.96
C LEU A 3 6.03 -15.38 19.56
N ASP A 4 4.72 -15.18 19.66
CA ASP A 4 3.79 -16.31 19.69
C ASP A 4 4.15 -17.25 18.52
N LYS A 5 4.30 -18.55 18.79
CA LYS A 5 4.61 -19.57 17.77
C LYS A 5 3.63 -19.53 16.59
N ASN A 6 2.39 -19.09 16.83
CA ASN A 6 1.42 -18.89 15.76
C ASN A 6 1.79 -17.71 14.85
N LEU A 7 2.25 -16.58 15.41
CA LEU A 7 2.68 -15.43 14.62
C LEU A 7 3.96 -15.72 13.83
N GLU A 8 4.90 -16.47 14.42
CA GLU A 8 6.11 -16.92 13.71
C GLU A 8 5.76 -17.82 12.51
N SER A 9 4.82 -18.75 12.69
CA SER A 9 4.32 -19.61 11.60
C SER A 9 3.63 -18.80 10.49
N ILE A 10 2.83 -17.78 10.84
CA ILE A 10 2.19 -16.87 9.87
C ILE A 10 3.26 -16.10 9.09
N TYR A 11 4.25 -15.53 9.79
CA TYR A 11 5.35 -14.80 9.17
C TYR A 11 6.11 -15.66 8.15
N ILE A 12 6.54 -16.87 8.54
CA ILE A 12 7.28 -17.77 7.65
C ILE A 12 6.46 -18.14 6.41
N ARG A 13 5.17 -18.45 6.59
CA ARG A 13 4.28 -18.81 5.46
C ARG A 13 4.06 -17.64 4.51
N ALA A 14 3.81 -16.44 5.04
CA ALA A 14 3.61 -15.25 4.22
C ALA A 14 4.90 -14.85 3.50
N ALA A 15 6.05 -14.89 4.17
CA ALA A 15 7.35 -14.63 3.56
C ALA A 15 7.64 -15.62 2.42
N ASN A 16 7.44 -16.93 2.65
CA ASN A 16 7.61 -17.94 1.61
C ASN A 16 6.69 -17.71 0.41
N LEU A 17 5.43 -17.32 0.64
CA LEU A 17 4.52 -16.97 -0.45
C LEU A 17 5.02 -15.78 -1.26
N ILE A 18 5.52 -14.74 -0.60
CA ILE A 18 6.10 -13.55 -1.27
C ILE A 18 7.32 -13.95 -2.13
N TYR A 19 8.23 -14.79 -1.59
CA TYR A 19 9.35 -15.33 -2.34
C TYR A 19 8.90 -16.18 -3.54
N ASP A 20 7.92 -17.06 -3.36
CA ASP A 20 7.38 -17.90 -4.44
C ASP A 20 6.77 -17.05 -5.57
N LEU A 21 6.06 -15.97 -5.23
CA LEU A 21 5.49 -15.05 -6.22
C LEU A 21 6.58 -14.38 -7.04
N ASN A 22 7.65 -13.90 -6.39
CA ASN A 22 8.79 -13.28 -7.06
C ASN A 22 9.58 -14.29 -7.91
N PHE A 23 9.84 -15.49 -7.39
CA PHE A 23 10.51 -16.57 -8.13
C PHE A 23 9.75 -16.95 -9.42
N ARG A 24 8.41 -16.98 -9.35
CA ARG A 24 7.53 -17.20 -10.51
C ARG A 24 7.34 -15.97 -11.39
N ARG A 25 8.05 -14.86 -11.12
CA ARG A 25 7.99 -13.57 -11.83
C ARG A 25 6.57 -12.98 -11.88
N ARG A 26 5.76 -13.25 -10.85
CA ARG A 26 4.42 -12.66 -10.70
C ARG A 26 4.45 -11.28 -10.04
N ILE A 27 5.52 -11.01 -9.30
CA ILE A 27 5.84 -9.71 -8.73
C ILE A 27 7.30 -9.37 -9.05
N SER A 28 7.62 -8.09 -9.14
CA SER A 28 8.97 -7.57 -9.31
C SER A 28 9.80 -7.73 -8.04
N GLU A 29 11.07 -7.36 -8.12
CA GLU A 29 11.95 -7.44 -6.95
C GLU A 29 11.68 -6.33 -5.93
N GLU A 30 11.34 -5.15 -6.43
CA GLU A 30 10.90 -4.01 -5.64
C GLU A 30 9.60 -4.34 -4.90
N GLU A 31 8.63 -4.96 -5.59
CA GLU A 31 7.37 -5.41 -4.98
C GLU A 31 7.61 -6.45 -3.89
N LYS A 32 8.55 -7.39 -4.10
CA LYS A 32 8.92 -8.36 -3.08
C LYS A 32 9.48 -7.68 -1.83
N VAL A 33 10.44 -6.77 -2.00
CA VAL A 33 11.08 -6.03 -0.90
C VAL A 33 10.03 -5.23 -0.13
N PHE A 34 9.14 -4.53 -0.83
CA PHE A 34 8.04 -3.80 -0.24
C PHE A 34 7.13 -4.70 0.62
N LEU A 35 6.69 -5.83 0.08
CA LEU A 35 5.78 -6.75 0.79
C LEU A 35 6.44 -7.39 2.02
N LEU A 36 7.73 -7.72 1.95
CA LEU A 36 8.47 -8.24 3.10
C LEU A 36 8.61 -7.19 4.21
N ASN A 37 8.91 -5.94 3.86
CA ASN A 37 8.97 -4.83 4.82
C ASN A 37 7.60 -4.60 5.49
N LEU A 38 6.52 -4.64 4.71
CA LEU A 38 5.16 -4.51 5.23
C LEU A 38 4.80 -5.65 6.19
N LEU A 39 5.15 -6.89 5.84
CA LEU A 39 4.92 -8.06 6.67
C LEU A 39 5.67 -7.97 8.00
N GLU A 40 6.94 -7.55 7.97
CA GLU A 40 7.75 -7.38 9.18
C GLU A 40 7.14 -6.31 10.10
N ARG A 41 6.77 -5.14 9.54
CA ARG A 41 6.11 -4.07 10.30
C ARG A 41 4.81 -4.54 10.94
N THR A 42 3.95 -5.20 10.17
CA THR A 42 2.63 -5.65 10.64
C THR A 42 2.75 -6.68 11.77
N ILE A 43 3.68 -7.63 11.65
CA ILE A 43 3.81 -8.73 12.62
C ILE A 43 4.61 -8.33 13.86
N TYR A 44 5.72 -7.61 13.70
CA TYR A 44 6.68 -7.37 14.79
C TYR A 44 6.51 -6.01 15.45
N LYS A 45 6.21 -4.96 14.68
CA LYS A 45 6.05 -3.62 15.23
C LYS A 45 4.62 -3.40 15.75
N LYS A 46 3.68 -4.33 15.47
CA LYS A 46 2.24 -4.23 15.80
C LYS A 46 1.70 -2.85 15.51
N ASP A 47 2.24 -2.26 14.46
CA ASP A 47 1.91 -0.92 14.07
C ASP A 47 0.57 -1.06 13.36
N GLU A 48 -0.52 -0.70 14.05
CA GLU A 48 -1.78 -0.30 13.39
C GLU A 48 -1.53 1.00 12.62
N SER A 49 -0.52 0.95 11.76
CA SER A 49 0.12 2.09 11.15
C SER A 49 -0.85 2.66 10.13
N LYS A 50 -0.88 3.99 10.11
CA LYS A 50 -1.40 4.82 9.03
C LYS A 50 -1.08 4.24 7.63
N GLN A 51 0.04 3.52 7.49
CA GLN A 51 0.46 2.80 6.28
C GLN A 51 -0.51 1.71 5.82
N LEU A 52 -1.00 0.86 6.73
CA LEU A 52 -1.99 -0.16 6.37
C LEU A 52 -3.34 0.46 6.01
N GLU A 53 -3.69 1.58 6.65
CA GLU A 53 -4.91 2.32 6.34
C GLU A 53 -4.85 2.96 4.96
N ILE A 54 -3.75 3.63 4.60
CA ILE A 54 -3.58 4.20 3.26
C ILE A 54 -3.60 3.12 2.18
N LEU A 55 -3.01 1.95 2.44
CA LEU A 55 -3.01 0.84 1.49
C LEU A 55 -4.43 0.30 1.28
N LYS A 56 -5.21 0.16 2.34
CA LYS A 56 -6.62 -0.23 2.24
C LYS A 56 -7.44 0.81 1.48
N ARG A 57 -7.26 2.10 1.79
CA ARG A 57 -7.94 3.22 1.10
C ARG A 57 -7.58 3.25 -0.39
N TRP A 58 -6.31 3.05 -0.72
CA TRP A 58 -5.86 2.97 -2.10
C TRP A 58 -6.53 1.82 -2.84
N MET A 59 -6.48 0.61 -2.27
CA MET A 59 -7.05 -0.61 -2.85
C MET A 59 -8.56 -0.55 -3.03
N ALA A 60 -9.29 0.18 -2.18
CA ALA A 60 -10.75 0.31 -2.27
C ALA A 60 -11.19 1.04 -3.55
N GLY A 61 -10.39 1.99 -4.04
CA GLY A 61 -10.64 2.76 -5.26
C GLY A 61 -9.69 2.44 -6.41
N TYR A 62 -8.99 1.30 -6.36
CA TYR A 62 -8.02 0.94 -7.39
C TYR A 62 -8.72 0.68 -8.74
N ASN A 63 -8.29 1.40 -9.78
CA ASN A 63 -8.85 1.28 -11.13
C ASN A 63 -7.77 1.23 -12.22
N ASN A 64 -6.51 1.08 -11.83
CA ASN A 64 -5.34 1.07 -12.71
C ASN A 64 -5.16 2.40 -13.48
N SER A 65 -5.51 3.51 -12.84
CA SER A 65 -5.27 4.86 -13.36
C SER A 65 -3.79 5.25 -13.34
N GLU A 66 -3.46 6.38 -13.95
CA GLU A 66 -2.13 7.00 -13.82
C GLU A 66 -1.78 7.30 -12.36
N LEU A 67 -2.75 7.80 -11.57
CA LEU A 67 -2.56 8.02 -10.13
C LEU A 67 -2.21 6.72 -9.40
N ASP A 68 -2.82 5.59 -9.75
CA ASP A 68 -2.46 4.30 -9.16
C ASP A 68 -1.01 3.90 -9.50
N GLN A 69 -0.54 4.20 -10.72
CA GLN A 69 0.87 3.94 -11.08
C GLN A 69 1.82 4.84 -10.29
N ILE A 70 1.46 6.10 -10.06
CA ILE A 70 2.25 7.03 -9.25
C ILE A 70 2.28 6.57 -7.79
N ILE A 71 1.13 6.23 -7.20
CA ILE A 71 1.04 5.71 -5.84
C ILE A 71 1.90 4.45 -5.69
N LYS A 72 1.79 3.51 -6.65
CA LYS A 72 2.62 2.31 -6.67
C LYS A 72 4.11 2.64 -6.73
N ALA A 73 4.52 3.53 -7.62
CA ALA A 73 5.92 3.93 -7.74
C ALA A 73 6.45 4.55 -6.43
N THR A 74 5.67 5.40 -5.78
CA THR A 74 5.99 5.99 -4.46
C THR A 74 6.10 4.91 -3.39
N LEU A 75 5.20 3.92 -3.38
CA LEU A 75 5.26 2.79 -2.44
C LEU A 75 6.53 1.95 -2.60
N LEU A 76 6.97 1.74 -3.84
CA LEU A 76 8.16 0.93 -4.13
C LEU A 76 9.47 1.70 -3.91
N ALA A 77 9.47 3.02 -4.09
CA ALA A 77 10.64 3.88 -3.90
C ALA A 77 10.91 4.21 -2.42
N ALA A 78 9.89 4.18 -1.58
CA ALA A 78 10.01 4.50 -0.16
C ALA A 78 10.85 3.46 0.60
N ASP A 79 11.83 3.95 1.38
CA ASP A 79 12.45 3.13 2.40
C ASP A 79 11.52 3.04 3.61
N TRP A 80 10.77 1.94 3.69
CA TRP A 80 9.89 1.67 4.81
C TRP A 80 10.65 1.21 6.05
N SER A 81 11.95 1.01 6.06
CA SER A 81 12.68 0.72 7.30
C SER A 81 12.96 2.00 8.10
N GLU A 82 13.10 3.13 7.40
CA GLU A 82 13.40 4.45 7.95
C GLU A 82 12.11 5.25 8.25
N GLU A 83 12.03 5.84 9.45
CA GLU A 83 10.82 6.51 9.92
C GLU A 83 10.49 7.80 9.14
N GLU A 84 11.50 8.60 8.81
CA GLU A 84 11.34 9.86 8.07
C GLU A 84 10.87 9.61 6.63
N SER A 85 11.55 8.71 5.91
CA SER A 85 11.14 8.26 4.58
C SER A 85 9.71 7.70 4.62
N ALA A 86 9.40 6.83 5.58
CA ALA A 86 8.08 6.24 5.70
C ALA A 86 6.98 7.28 5.98
N ALA A 87 7.25 8.28 6.83
CA ALA A 87 6.30 9.35 7.14
C ALA A 87 6.06 10.28 5.95
N PHE A 88 7.14 10.71 5.27
CA PHE A 88 7.06 11.55 4.09
C PHE A 88 6.26 10.88 2.97
N ASN A 89 6.63 9.64 2.60
CA ASN A 89 5.95 8.92 1.53
C ASN A 89 4.49 8.57 1.89
N THR A 90 4.20 8.33 3.17
CA THR A 90 2.81 8.19 3.65
C THR A 90 2.00 9.45 3.37
N GLN A 91 2.56 10.63 3.63
CA GLN A 91 1.85 11.89 3.38
C GLN A 91 1.64 12.13 1.88
N VAL A 92 2.65 11.88 1.04
CA VAL A 92 2.52 11.98 -0.42
C VAL A 92 1.39 11.09 -0.93
N ILE A 93 1.28 9.86 -0.43
CA ILE A 93 0.20 8.95 -0.85
C ILE A 93 -1.17 9.45 -0.38
N VAL A 94 -1.26 10.02 0.82
CA VAL A 94 -2.52 10.63 1.30
C VAL A 94 -2.96 11.76 0.37
N ASP A 95 -2.05 12.67 0.02
CA ASP A 95 -2.36 13.81 -0.85
C ASP A 95 -2.83 13.34 -2.25
N LEU A 96 -2.23 12.27 -2.78
CA LEU A 96 -2.64 11.66 -4.06
C LEU A 96 -4.01 11.00 -3.99
N LEU A 97 -4.34 10.36 -2.86
CA LEU A 97 -5.66 9.74 -2.66
C LEU A 97 -6.76 10.78 -2.50
N GLU A 98 -6.47 11.88 -1.80
CA GLU A 98 -7.39 13.02 -1.67
C GLU A 98 -7.63 13.67 -3.03
N ALA A 99 -6.59 13.91 -3.82
CA ALA A 99 -6.73 14.44 -5.18
C ALA A 99 -7.59 13.54 -6.08
N ARG A 100 -7.51 12.20 -5.92
CA ARG A 100 -8.37 11.26 -6.65
C ARG A 100 -9.83 11.42 -6.26
N GLU A 101 -10.11 11.48 -4.96
CA GLU A 101 -11.47 11.60 -4.42
C GLU A 101 -12.10 12.94 -4.83
N ASP A 102 -11.34 14.03 -4.81
CA ASP A 102 -11.81 15.34 -5.28
C ASP A 102 -12.22 15.30 -6.77
N MET A 103 -11.45 14.60 -7.62
CA MET A 103 -11.79 14.43 -9.04
C MET A 103 -13.04 13.57 -9.25
N GLU A 104 -13.26 12.54 -8.42
CA GLU A 104 -14.45 11.69 -8.46
C GLU A 104 -15.70 12.48 -8.02
N ASP A 105 -15.59 13.28 -6.96
CA ASP A 105 -16.66 14.15 -6.46
C ASP A 105 -17.07 15.25 -7.45
N GLU A 106 -16.15 15.77 -8.26
CA GLU A 106 -16.46 16.73 -9.32
C GLU A 106 -17.13 16.07 -10.54
N ALA A 107 -16.72 14.85 -10.89
CA ALA A 107 -17.33 14.10 -11.98
C ALA A 107 -18.80 13.78 -11.69
N ASP A 108 -19.12 13.36 -10.47
CA ASP A 108 -20.49 13.06 -10.02
C ASP A 108 -21.40 14.30 -10.01
N LYS A 109 -20.85 15.50 -9.74
CA LYS A 109 -21.61 16.76 -9.78
C LYS A 109 -21.91 17.24 -11.21
N SER A 110 -20.99 17.02 -12.15
CA SER A 110 -21.19 17.43 -13.55
C SER A 110 -22.21 16.57 -14.31
N GLY A 111 -22.47 15.35 -13.85
CA GLY A 111 -23.46 14.43 -14.45
C GLY A 111 -24.92 14.74 -14.09
N GLY A 112 -25.18 15.71 -13.22
CA GLY A 112 -26.50 16.04 -12.68
C GLY A 112 -27.19 17.26 -13.30
N GLU A 113 -26.55 17.99 -14.22
CA GLU A 113 -27.08 19.24 -14.80
C GLU A 113 -27.45 19.15 -16.30
N GLU A 114 -27.80 17.96 -16.80
CA GLU A 114 -28.56 17.86 -18.05
C GLU A 114 -29.95 17.28 -17.74
N PHE A 115 -30.97 18.01 -18.18
CA PHE A 115 -32.42 17.75 -18.09
C PHE A 115 -33.16 18.30 -16.85
N GLU A 116 -33.49 19.60 -16.90
CA GLU A 116 -34.88 20.09 -16.77
C GLU A 116 -35.08 21.41 -17.54
#